data_AF-A0A7M5XIS0-F1
#
_entry.id   AF-A0A7M5XIS0-F1
#
_cell.length_a   1.000
_cell.length_b   1.000
_cell.length_c   1.000
_cell.angle_alpha   90.00
_cell.angle_beta   90.00
_cell.angle_gamma   90.00
#
_symmetry.space_group_name_H-M   'P 1'
#
loop_
_entity.id
_entity.type
_entity.pdbx_description
1 polymer ?
#
loop_
_entity_poly.entity_id
_entity_poly.type
_entity_poly.pdbx_seq_one_letter_code
_entity_poly.pdbx_strand_id
1 'polypeptide(L)'
;MSSEEAMNAALNALADLQEKMNNQSSHSENISKSIESLQKDLKDSEKKAKGNAYISGANGVVQVAQSVVNNLDKFTSGDALGISSGALAIIGTIGGVVGGPAGPLIAGVCGLVASILPLFGGSSGSSMGEVLEKVIKEALSDFKDEEIYGQVLGSLRLMKPQMVELNGIAEKNGGLLKESEKSFLTTLDFSTAGVEILGALQAQLDRHKDTTNETEATRLATYCYYYSMISTQKRLILTLQCALLRRNDMEAIYHGVRSYLDNALLEEDKKTFKFLIDLPNNGKWWLLYRYIHTELEAPQRSIISNFLKVIGCEIKGQLCFLYNEYMEQYMFTPTNGSAEFAWDKLRRNIFTAPEERSSFSCKLYRLIGPRDNCQILSVHYSEYLYAPDYATMDSQRRRVFSWRSGENPGSQGYWEVTNDRIRNIDHNEYMYSTDHKADNYAHVLTWRPGTADNDAVWRIMPVSFEKSPLNYTAKQIADAGGLAKAFHL
;
A
#
# COMPACT_ATOMS: atom_id res chain seq x y z
N MET A 1 19.04 -24.12 -3.91
CA MET A 1 18.91 -24.53 -2.51
C MET A 1 18.48 -25.99 -2.48
N SER A 2 19.22 -26.84 -1.78
CA SER A 2 18.86 -28.25 -1.56
C SER A 2 17.66 -28.36 -0.61
N SER A 3 17.01 -29.54 -0.53
CA SER A 3 15.91 -29.76 0.42
C SER A 3 16.35 -29.63 1.88
N GLU A 4 17.58 -30.04 2.18
CA GLU A 4 18.20 -29.94 3.51
C GLU A 4 18.52 -28.48 3.87
N GLU A 5 19.05 -27.71 2.91
CA GLU A 5 19.28 -26.26 3.09
C GLU A 5 17.96 -25.50 3.35
N ALA A 6 16.90 -25.83 2.61
CA ALA A 6 15.57 -25.22 2.79
C ALA A 6 14.98 -25.52 4.18
N MET A 7 15.15 -26.75 4.66
CA MET A 7 14.68 -27.16 5.98
C MET A 7 15.47 -26.46 7.09
N ASN A 8 16.80 -26.45 7.00
CA ASN A 8 17.63 -25.77 7.99
C ASN A 8 17.32 -24.27 8.05
N ALA A 9 17.07 -23.64 6.90
CA ALA A 9 16.58 -22.26 6.86
C ALA A 9 15.22 -22.10 7.55
N ALA A 10 14.27 -23.02 7.34
CA ALA A 10 12.96 -23.00 8.00
C ALA A 10 13.04 -23.19 9.52
N LEU A 11 13.84 -24.16 9.97
CA LEU A 11 14.03 -24.42 11.39
C LEU A 11 14.74 -23.25 12.10
N ASN A 12 15.73 -22.64 11.46
CA ASN A 12 16.42 -21.47 12.00
C ASN A 12 15.48 -20.26 12.07
N ALA A 13 14.70 -19.97 11.01
CA ALA A 13 13.72 -18.89 11.03
C ALA A 13 12.65 -19.08 12.12
N LEU A 14 12.22 -20.32 12.36
CA LEU A 14 11.29 -20.66 13.43
C LEU A 14 11.93 -20.52 14.83
N ALA A 15 13.20 -20.89 14.98
CA ALA A 15 13.94 -20.72 16.23
C ALA A 15 14.14 -19.23 16.56
N ASP A 16 14.55 -18.42 15.58
CA ASP A 16 14.69 -16.96 15.72
C ASP A 16 13.34 -16.31 16.09
N LEU A 17 12.25 -16.77 15.46
CA LEU A 17 10.91 -16.32 15.81
C LEU A 17 10.55 -16.71 17.25
N GLN A 18 10.82 -17.96 17.66
CA GLN A 18 10.55 -18.44 19.02
C GLN A 18 11.31 -17.63 20.07
N GLU A 19 12.59 -17.32 19.83
CA GLU A 19 13.41 -16.50 20.70
C GLU A 19 12.85 -15.08 20.85
N LYS A 20 12.54 -14.41 19.73
CA LYS A 20 11.96 -13.05 19.75
C LYS A 20 10.59 -13.02 20.43
N MET A 21 9.77 -14.04 20.23
CA MET A 21 8.45 -14.16 20.84
C MET A 21 8.50 -14.37 22.35
N ASN A 22 9.44 -15.20 22.82
CA ASN A 22 9.66 -15.45 24.24
C ASN A 22 10.07 -14.18 24.99
N ASN A 23 10.70 -13.22 24.30
CA ASN A 23 11.12 -11.95 24.86
C ASN A 23 10.02 -10.86 24.91
N GLN A 24 8.85 -11.05 24.27
CA GLN A 24 7.90 -9.94 24.04
C GLN A 24 6.47 -10.07 24.61
N SER A 25 6.00 -11.17 25.25
CA SER A 25 4.57 -11.25 25.64
C SER A 25 4.19 -12.34 26.65
N SER A 26 3.05 -12.16 27.33
CA SER A 26 2.29 -13.19 28.08
C SER A 26 1.62 -14.25 27.19
N HIS A 27 1.56 -14.02 25.87
CA HIS A 27 1.01 -14.93 24.86
C HIS A 27 2.09 -15.80 24.19
N SER A 28 3.35 -15.74 24.65
CA SER A 28 4.48 -16.46 24.05
C SER A 28 4.31 -17.98 24.11
N GLU A 29 3.56 -18.50 25.09
CA GLU A 29 3.42 -19.94 25.31
C GLU A 29 2.62 -20.63 24.18
N ASN A 30 1.52 -20.03 23.72
CA ASN A 30 0.69 -20.60 22.64
C ASN A 30 1.40 -20.52 21.28
N ILE A 31 2.19 -19.47 21.06
CA ILE A 31 2.97 -19.28 19.85
C ILE A 31 4.17 -20.22 19.83
N SER A 32 4.87 -20.37 20.96
CA SER A 32 5.92 -21.37 21.11
C SER A 32 5.41 -22.79 20.85
N LYS A 33 4.25 -23.17 21.40
CA LYS A 33 3.62 -24.48 21.11
C LYS A 33 3.30 -24.66 19.63
N SER A 34 2.85 -23.61 18.95
CA SER A 34 2.51 -23.65 17.53
C SER A 34 3.75 -23.72 16.64
N ILE A 35 4.83 -23.01 17.02
CA ILE A 35 6.15 -23.10 16.40
C ILE A 35 6.74 -24.51 16.58
N GLU A 36 6.66 -25.08 17.78
CA GLU A 36 7.12 -26.44 18.06
C GLU A 36 6.35 -27.49 17.25
N SER A 37 5.02 -27.36 17.16
CA SER A 37 4.21 -28.21 16.29
C SER A 37 4.65 -28.08 14.83
N LEU A 38 4.94 -26.86 14.37
CA LEU A 38 5.41 -26.59 13.02
C LEU A 38 6.78 -27.21 12.74
N GLN A 39 7.73 -27.08 13.66
CA GLN A 39 9.05 -27.69 13.57
C GLN A 39 8.94 -29.22 13.52
N LYS A 40 8.01 -29.80 14.28
CA LYS A 40 7.70 -31.23 14.23
C LYS A 40 7.12 -31.63 12.89
N ASP A 41 6.12 -30.90 12.39
CA ASP A 41 5.49 -31.18 11.09
C ASP A 41 6.49 -31.03 9.92
N LEU A 42 7.43 -30.08 10.00
CA LEU A 42 8.57 -29.93 9.08
C LEU A 42 9.50 -31.15 9.08
N LYS A 43 9.88 -31.63 10.27
CA LYS A 43 10.73 -32.82 10.43
C LYS A 43 10.02 -34.12 10.01
N ASP A 44 8.72 -34.22 10.26
CA ASP A 44 7.93 -35.40 9.88
C ASP A 44 7.59 -35.42 8.39
N SER A 45 7.43 -34.26 7.77
CA SER A 45 7.25 -34.14 6.31
C SER A 45 8.54 -34.35 5.54
N GLU A 46 9.71 -33.98 6.08
CA GLU A 46 11.03 -34.31 5.50
C GLU A 46 11.18 -35.82 5.29
N LYS A 47 10.80 -36.60 6.31
CA LYS A 47 10.87 -38.07 6.27
C LYS A 47 9.92 -38.69 5.24
N LYS A 48 8.87 -37.99 4.85
CA LYS A 48 7.79 -38.49 3.98
C LYS A 48 7.84 -37.95 2.55
N ALA A 49 8.47 -36.80 2.31
CA ALA A 49 8.41 -36.11 1.03
C ALA A 49 9.77 -36.08 0.32
N LYS A 50 9.78 -36.30 -1.01
CA LYS A 50 10.93 -36.04 -1.89
C LYS A 50 10.52 -35.06 -2.99
N GLY A 51 11.35 -34.05 -3.26
CA GLY A 51 11.25 -33.19 -4.45
C GLY A 51 10.77 -31.74 -4.22
N ASN A 52 10.49 -31.03 -5.32
CA ASN A 52 10.28 -29.58 -5.38
C ASN A 52 9.07 -29.07 -4.56
N ALA A 53 8.04 -29.90 -4.37
CA ALA A 53 6.85 -29.55 -3.58
C ALA A 53 7.18 -29.32 -2.09
N TYR A 54 8.12 -30.09 -1.54
CA TYR A 54 8.59 -29.95 -0.17
C TYR A 54 9.41 -28.66 0.02
N ILE A 55 10.31 -28.37 -0.93
CA ILE A 55 11.12 -27.14 -0.93
C ILE A 55 10.22 -25.90 -0.96
N SER A 56 9.16 -25.92 -1.77
CA SER A 56 8.17 -24.84 -1.83
C SER A 56 7.43 -24.64 -0.50
N GLY A 57 7.06 -25.73 0.19
CA GLY A 57 6.40 -25.67 1.50
C GLY A 57 7.34 -25.14 2.60
N ALA A 58 8.58 -25.62 2.65
CA ALA A 58 9.59 -25.16 3.62
C ALA A 58 9.92 -23.67 3.43
N ASN A 59 10.10 -23.22 2.18
CA ASN A 59 10.29 -21.80 1.86
C ASN A 59 9.09 -20.95 2.27
N GLY A 60 7.88 -21.49 2.13
CA GLY A 60 6.68 -20.80 2.58
C GLY A 60 6.62 -20.63 4.09
N VAL A 61 7.01 -21.65 4.87
CA VAL A 61 7.14 -21.53 6.33
C VAL A 61 8.17 -20.47 6.70
N VAL A 62 9.34 -20.45 6.06
CA VAL A 62 10.37 -19.40 6.26
C VAL A 62 9.79 -18.02 6.02
N GLN A 63 9.11 -17.82 4.89
CA GLN A 63 8.55 -16.53 4.51
C GLN A 63 7.50 -16.06 5.52
N VAL A 64 6.59 -16.95 5.93
CA VAL A 64 5.56 -16.60 6.92
C VAL A 64 6.20 -16.29 8.27
N ALA A 65 7.12 -17.12 8.77
CA ALA A 65 7.83 -16.86 10.02
C ALA A 65 8.58 -15.53 9.98
N GLN A 66 9.29 -15.23 8.88
CA GLN A 66 9.99 -13.96 8.70
C GLN A 66 9.03 -12.77 8.62
N SER A 67 7.88 -12.92 7.94
CA SER A 67 6.85 -11.89 7.89
C SER A 67 6.28 -11.61 9.27
N VAL A 68 6.09 -12.64 10.09
CA VAL A 68 5.65 -12.47 11.49
C VAL A 68 6.71 -11.74 12.29
N VAL A 69 7.98 -12.16 12.24
CA VAL A 69 9.09 -11.49 12.91
C VAL A 69 9.16 -10.01 12.52
N ASN A 70 9.07 -9.72 11.21
CA ASN A 70 9.21 -8.37 10.68
C ASN A 70 8.02 -7.45 11.02
N ASN A 71 6.88 -8.03 11.39
CA ASN A 71 5.67 -7.28 11.74
C ASN A 71 5.29 -7.45 13.22
N LEU A 72 6.11 -8.13 14.03
CA LEU A 72 5.81 -8.42 15.43
C LEU A 72 5.59 -7.14 16.25
N ASP A 73 6.47 -6.16 16.08
CA ASP A 73 6.36 -4.85 16.73
C ASP A 73 5.07 -4.12 16.34
N LYS A 74 4.53 -4.38 15.14
CA LYS A 74 3.25 -3.81 14.72
C LYS A 74 2.07 -4.47 15.44
N PHE A 75 2.16 -5.76 15.77
CA PHE A 75 1.13 -6.47 16.55
C PHE A 75 1.14 -6.09 18.02
N THR A 76 2.33 -5.92 18.59
CA THR A 76 2.50 -5.58 20.00
C THR A 76 2.37 -4.07 20.26
N SER A 77 2.27 -3.26 19.20
CA SER A 77 2.15 -1.80 19.29
C SER A 77 0.93 -1.31 20.07
N GLY A 78 -0.16 -2.11 20.13
CA GLY A 78 -1.45 -1.67 20.65
C GLY A 78 -2.17 -0.65 19.77
N ASP A 79 -1.53 -0.22 18.68
CA ASP A 79 -2.12 0.60 17.62
C ASP A 79 -2.83 -0.32 16.63
N ALA A 80 -4.10 -0.04 16.46
CA ALA A 80 -5.00 -0.89 15.74
C ALA A 80 -4.79 -0.84 14.21
N LEU A 81 -4.15 0.23 13.74
CA LEU A 81 -3.67 0.37 12.37
C LEU A 81 -2.37 -0.41 12.13
N GLY A 82 -1.41 -0.33 13.07
CA GLY A 82 -0.22 -1.19 13.10
C GLY A 82 -0.59 -2.67 13.02
N ILE A 83 -1.53 -3.10 13.86
CA ILE A 83 -2.05 -4.46 13.90
C ILE A 83 -2.63 -4.87 12.53
N SER A 84 -3.47 -4.04 11.92
CA SER A 84 -4.09 -4.31 10.61
C SER A 84 -3.07 -4.37 9.47
N SER A 85 -2.07 -3.49 9.49
CA SER A 85 -0.96 -3.43 8.53
C SER A 85 -0.07 -4.67 8.61
N GLY A 86 0.24 -5.14 9.83
CA GLY A 86 0.95 -6.40 10.02
C GLY A 86 0.14 -7.62 9.56
N ALA A 87 -1.18 -7.62 9.78
CA ALA A 87 -2.06 -8.72 9.36
C ALA A 87 -2.06 -8.85 7.82
N LEU A 88 -2.15 -7.72 7.13
CA LEU A 88 -2.03 -7.63 5.68
C LEU A 88 -0.70 -8.21 5.17
N ALA A 89 0.42 -7.88 5.80
CA ALA A 89 1.73 -8.41 5.42
C ALA A 89 1.80 -9.93 5.56
N ILE A 90 1.22 -10.48 6.63
CA ILE A 90 1.10 -11.93 6.84
C ILE A 90 0.21 -12.57 5.77
N ILE A 91 -0.98 -12.01 5.50
CA ILE A 91 -1.92 -12.52 4.48
C ILE A 91 -1.27 -12.56 3.09
N GLY A 92 -0.58 -11.48 2.70
CA GLY A 92 0.13 -11.42 1.42
C GLY A 92 1.20 -12.50 1.30
N THR A 93 1.86 -12.83 2.41
CA THR A 93 2.85 -13.90 2.47
C THR A 93 2.20 -15.28 2.38
N ILE A 94 1.08 -15.51 3.08
CA ILE A 94 0.35 -16.79 3.05
C ILE A 94 -0.24 -17.08 1.66
N GLY A 95 -0.73 -16.06 0.96
CA GLY A 95 -1.31 -16.18 -0.38
C GLY A 95 -0.39 -16.88 -1.38
N GLY A 96 0.93 -16.65 -1.26
CA GLY A 96 1.97 -17.28 -2.09
C GLY A 96 2.38 -18.70 -1.68
N VAL A 97 2.05 -19.14 -0.47
CA VAL A 97 2.49 -20.43 0.11
C VAL A 97 1.45 -21.53 -0.07
N VAL A 98 0.16 -21.17 -0.10
CA VAL A 98 -0.98 -22.12 -0.05
C VAL A 98 -1.30 -22.79 -1.40
N GLY A 99 -0.53 -22.51 -2.47
CA GLY A 99 -0.73 -23.08 -3.82
C GLY A 99 -0.01 -24.40 -4.13
N GLY A 100 0.70 -25.01 -3.16
CA GLY A 100 1.57 -26.17 -3.40
C GLY A 100 1.04 -27.53 -2.89
N PRO A 101 1.62 -28.68 -3.33
CA PRO A 101 1.19 -30.03 -2.92
C PRO A 101 1.46 -30.41 -1.45
N ALA A 102 1.95 -29.50 -0.61
CA ALA A 102 2.49 -29.77 0.71
C ALA A 102 1.46 -29.57 1.85
N GLY A 103 0.38 -30.35 1.82
CA GLY A 103 -0.76 -30.24 2.75
C GLY A 103 -0.40 -30.12 4.25
N PRO A 104 0.53 -30.94 4.81
CA PRO A 104 0.93 -30.84 6.22
C PRO A 104 1.72 -29.57 6.57
N LEU A 105 2.55 -29.07 5.66
CA LEU A 105 3.32 -27.83 5.87
C LEU A 105 2.42 -26.61 5.82
N ILE A 106 1.42 -26.60 4.93
CA ILE A 106 0.38 -25.58 4.85
C ILE A 106 -0.44 -25.57 6.15
N ALA A 107 -0.81 -26.73 6.68
CA ALA A 107 -1.51 -26.84 7.96
C ALA A 107 -0.72 -26.25 9.14
N GLY A 108 0.61 -26.43 9.14
CA GLY A 108 1.49 -25.82 10.13
C GLY A 108 1.60 -24.30 9.98
N VAL A 109 1.78 -23.80 8.76
CA VAL A 109 1.76 -22.35 8.45
C VAL A 109 0.47 -21.73 8.98
N CYS A 110 -0.65 -22.40 8.78
CA CYS A 110 -1.94 -21.89 9.22
C CYS A 110 -2.17 -22.05 10.72
N GLY A 111 -1.57 -23.06 11.38
CA GLY A 111 -1.51 -23.15 12.84
C GLY A 111 -0.71 -21.99 13.45
N LEU A 112 0.39 -21.58 12.81
CA LEU A 112 1.14 -20.38 13.21
C LEU A 112 0.29 -19.12 13.05
N VAL A 113 -0.40 -18.97 11.92
CA VAL A 113 -1.30 -17.84 11.69
C VAL A 113 -2.43 -17.82 12.72
N ALA A 114 -3.06 -18.95 12.99
CA ALA A 114 -4.05 -19.11 14.05
C ALA A 114 -3.49 -18.74 15.44
N SER A 115 -2.25 -19.13 15.75
CA SER A 115 -1.62 -18.81 17.04
C SER A 115 -1.24 -17.33 17.21
N ILE A 116 -1.02 -16.64 16.09
CA ILE A 116 -0.74 -15.21 16.04
C ILE A 116 -2.05 -14.42 15.98
N LEU A 117 -3.16 -15.05 15.59
CA LEU A 117 -4.45 -14.39 15.50
C LEU A 117 -4.96 -13.77 16.83
N PRO A 118 -4.76 -14.43 17.98
CA PRO A 118 -4.98 -13.82 19.29
C PRO A 118 -4.14 -12.57 19.58
N LEU A 119 -2.97 -12.40 18.93
CA LEU A 119 -2.12 -11.22 19.11
C LEU A 119 -2.65 -9.97 18.41
N PHE A 120 -3.57 -10.08 17.43
CA PHE A 120 -4.15 -8.91 16.76
C PHE A 120 -5.13 -8.12 17.65
N GLY A 121 -4.95 -8.19 18.97
CA GLY A 121 -5.78 -7.65 20.02
C GLY A 121 -5.06 -6.78 21.07
N GLY A 122 -3.72 -6.75 21.00
CA GLY A 122 -2.88 -6.07 21.99
C GLY A 122 -2.88 -6.74 23.36
N SER A 123 -1.99 -6.26 24.25
CA SER A 123 -1.90 -6.68 25.66
C SER A 123 -3.12 -6.30 26.53
N SER A 124 -4.08 -5.55 25.96
CA SER A 124 -5.32 -5.13 26.60
C SER A 124 -6.47 -6.15 26.50
N GLY A 125 -6.26 -7.30 25.85
CA GLY A 125 -7.29 -8.34 25.71
C GLY A 125 -8.43 -7.97 24.77
N SER A 126 -8.23 -6.96 23.91
CA SER A 126 -9.22 -6.59 22.90
C SER A 126 -9.14 -7.53 21.70
N SER A 127 -10.19 -7.77 20.93
CA SER A 127 -10.12 -8.60 19.71
C SER A 127 -9.76 -7.76 18.47
N MET A 128 -9.25 -8.37 17.38
CA MET A 128 -9.00 -7.65 16.10
C MET A 128 -10.25 -6.91 15.61
N GLY A 129 -11.44 -7.44 15.87
CA GLY A 129 -12.70 -6.75 15.59
C GLY A 129 -12.92 -5.50 16.44
N GLU A 130 -12.51 -5.48 17.71
CA GLU A 130 -12.57 -4.28 18.58
C GLU A 130 -11.49 -3.26 18.22
N VAL A 131 -10.31 -3.75 17.84
CA VAL A 131 -9.18 -2.99 17.34
C VAL A 131 -9.59 -2.30 16.02
N LEU A 132 -10.10 -3.05 15.04
CA LEU A 132 -10.68 -2.47 13.82
C LEU A 132 -11.83 -1.53 14.14
N GLU A 133 -12.77 -1.91 15.01
CA GLU A 133 -13.88 -1.05 15.42
C GLU A 133 -13.39 0.26 16.05
N LYS A 134 -12.28 0.23 16.80
CA LYS A 134 -11.64 1.42 17.38
C LYS A 134 -10.97 2.29 16.34
N VAL A 135 -10.15 1.74 15.43
CA VAL A 135 -9.58 2.50 14.29
C VAL A 135 -10.67 3.13 13.47
N ILE A 136 -11.71 2.34 13.20
CA ILE A 136 -12.81 2.78 12.37
C ILE A 136 -13.54 3.90 13.10
N LYS A 137 -13.84 3.78 14.40
CA LYS A 137 -14.40 4.87 15.22
C LYS A 137 -13.52 6.12 15.26
N GLU A 138 -12.21 5.97 15.44
CA GLU A 138 -11.25 7.08 15.53
C GLU A 138 -11.05 7.76 14.16
N ALA A 139 -10.98 7.00 13.08
CA ALA A 139 -10.94 7.52 11.71
C ALA A 139 -12.29 8.10 11.23
N LEU A 140 -13.37 7.89 11.98
CA LEU A 140 -14.74 8.26 11.62
C LEU A 140 -15.42 9.29 12.51
N SER A 141 -14.79 9.72 13.61
CA SER A 141 -15.28 10.87 14.36
C SER A 141 -15.44 12.11 13.48
N ASP A 142 -14.76 12.13 12.33
CA ASP A 142 -14.61 13.30 11.48
C ASP A 142 -15.54 13.28 10.24
N PHE A 143 -16.25 12.17 9.96
CA PHE A 143 -17.09 12.03 8.75
C PHE A 143 -18.57 11.75 9.04
N LYS A 144 -19.46 12.51 8.38
CA LYS A 144 -20.93 12.51 8.58
C LYS A 144 -21.71 11.37 7.91
N ASP A 145 -21.05 10.33 7.41
CA ASP A 145 -21.67 9.26 6.62
C ASP A 145 -22.11 8.07 7.47
N GLU A 146 -22.97 8.36 8.44
CA GLU A 146 -23.36 7.43 9.52
C GLU A 146 -23.95 6.11 8.99
N GLU A 147 -24.60 6.12 7.83
CA GLU A 147 -25.22 4.93 7.23
C GLU A 147 -24.19 3.93 6.71
N ILE A 148 -23.30 4.34 5.79
CA ILE A 148 -22.25 3.45 5.23
C ILE A 148 -21.31 3.02 6.36
N TYR A 149 -21.03 3.91 7.31
CA TYR A 149 -20.30 3.56 8.52
C TYR A 149 -21.00 2.44 9.32
N GLY A 150 -22.29 2.60 9.60
CA GLY A 150 -23.09 1.60 10.31
C GLY A 150 -23.08 0.25 9.59
N GLN A 151 -23.11 0.25 8.26
CA GLN A 151 -23.02 -0.96 7.44
C GLN A 151 -21.63 -1.60 7.47
N VAL A 152 -20.55 -0.81 7.42
CA VAL A 152 -19.16 -1.30 7.56
C VAL A 152 -18.96 -1.94 8.94
N LEU A 153 -19.38 -1.27 10.02
CA LEU A 153 -19.30 -1.81 11.37
C LEU A 153 -20.19 -3.04 11.54
N GLY A 154 -21.42 -3.01 11.02
CA GLY A 154 -22.32 -4.15 11.03
C GLY A 154 -21.68 -5.37 10.37
N SER A 155 -21.08 -5.17 9.19
CA SER A 155 -20.37 -6.22 8.46
C SER A 155 -19.19 -6.78 9.25
N LEU A 156 -18.35 -5.92 9.83
CA LEU A 156 -17.23 -6.36 10.67
C LEU A 156 -17.69 -7.12 11.92
N ARG A 157 -18.79 -6.68 12.55
CA ARG A 157 -19.38 -7.37 13.69
C ARG A 157 -19.92 -8.75 13.32
N LEU A 158 -20.41 -8.94 12.10
CA LEU A 158 -20.85 -10.25 11.60
C LEU A 158 -19.65 -11.15 11.23
N MET A 159 -18.56 -10.58 10.74
CA MET A 159 -17.33 -11.30 10.41
C MET A 159 -16.53 -11.73 11.66
N LYS A 160 -16.67 -10.99 12.78
CA LYS A 160 -15.93 -11.26 14.02
C LYS A 160 -16.24 -12.66 14.62
N PRO A 161 -17.50 -13.08 14.81
CA PRO A 161 -17.82 -14.43 15.29
C PRO A 161 -17.23 -15.53 14.40
N GLN A 162 -17.31 -15.37 13.09
CA GLN A 162 -16.71 -16.31 12.12
C GLN A 162 -15.21 -16.47 12.36
N MET A 163 -14.49 -15.36 12.55
CA MET A 163 -13.06 -15.38 12.86
C MET A 163 -12.77 -16.06 14.21
N VAL A 164 -13.51 -15.71 15.26
CA VAL A 164 -13.35 -16.30 16.60
C VAL A 164 -13.56 -17.80 16.57
N GLU A 165 -14.56 -18.27 15.83
CA GLU A 165 -14.86 -19.70 15.72
C GLU A 165 -13.81 -20.45 14.92
N LEU A 166 -13.37 -19.92 13.77
CA LEU A 166 -12.27 -20.48 12.99
C LEU A 166 -10.98 -20.58 13.81
N ASN A 167 -10.67 -19.55 14.61
CA ASN A 167 -9.52 -19.55 15.51
C ASN A 167 -9.67 -20.61 16.60
N GLY A 168 -10.84 -20.67 17.25
CA GLY A 168 -11.11 -21.67 18.28
C GLY A 168 -11.00 -23.10 17.75
N ILE A 169 -11.36 -23.34 16.50
CA ILE A 169 -11.17 -24.62 15.82
C ILE A 169 -9.69 -24.88 15.55
N ALA A 170 -8.96 -23.91 15.02
CA ALA A 170 -7.54 -24.06 14.70
C ALA A 170 -6.67 -24.34 15.93
N GLU A 171 -7.00 -23.75 17.07
CA GLU A 171 -6.30 -23.98 18.35
C GLU A 171 -6.65 -25.33 18.99
N LYS A 172 -7.88 -25.82 18.82
CA LYS A 172 -8.34 -27.07 19.42
C LYS A 172 -7.87 -28.27 18.61
N ASN A 173 -7.34 -29.30 19.29
CA ASN A 173 -6.87 -30.55 18.66
C ASN A 173 -5.88 -30.31 17.50
N GLY A 174 -5.15 -29.20 17.54
CA GLY A 174 -4.30 -28.75 16.44
C GLY A 174 -5.07 -28.56 15.13
N GLY A 175 -6.34 -28.16 15.12
CA GLY A 175 -7.10 -27.93 13.88
C GLY A 175 -7.68 -29.17 13.21
N LEU A 176 -7.70 -30.33 13.90
CA LEU A 176 -8.46 -31.50 13.46
C LEU A 176 -9.94 -31.33 13.80
N LEU A 177 -10.80 -31.46 12.79
CA LEU A 177 -12.22 -31.18 12.86
C LEU A 177 -13.02 -32.38 13.34
N LYS A 178 -13.94 -32.12 14.27
CA LYS A 178 -15.09 -32.98 14.54
C LYS A 178 -16.11 -32.87 13.41
N GLU A 179 -17.00 -33.86 13.28
CA GLU A 179 -18.04 -33.84 12.24
C GLU A 179 -18.94 -32.60 12.27
N SER A 180 -19.26 -32.07 13.46
CA SER A 180 -20.00 -30.80 13.60
C SER A 180 -19.23 -29.59 13.04
N GLU A 181 -17.92 -29.56 13.22
CA GLU A 181 -17.03 -28.48 12.76
C GLU A 181 -16.78 -28.59 11.25
N LYS A 182 -16.74 -29.81 10.70
CA LYS A 182 -16.74 -30.04 9.25
C LYS A 182 -17.99 -29.43 8.63
N SER A 183 -19.17 -29.75 9.17
CA SER A 183 -20.43 -29.18 8.68
C SER A 183 -20.42 -27.65 8.71
N PHE A 184 -19.90 -27.05 9.79
CA PHE A 184 -19.76 -25.60 9.92
C PHE A 184 -18.87 -25.01 8.81
N LEU A 185 -17.71 -25.61 8.56
CA LEU A 185 -16.77 -25.17 7.51
C LEU A 185 -17.28 -25.37 6.08
N THR A 186 -18.31 -26.21 5.88
CA THR A 186 -18.96 -26.38 4.59
C THR A 186 -20.08 -25.37 4.32
N THR A 187 -20.43 -24.52 5.29
CA THR A 187 -21.49 -23.53 5.09
C THR A 187 -21.06 -22.41 4.14
N LEU A 188 -21.99 -21.93 3.32
CA LEU A 188 -21.79 -20.83 2.34
C LEU A 188 -21.49 -19.47 3.01
N ASP A 189 -21.74 -19.35 4.31
CA ASP A 189 -21.76 -18.09 5.06
C ASP A 189 -20.39 -17.36 5.11
N PHE A 190 -19.27 -18.08 4.95
CA PHE A 190 -17.95 -17.45 4.89
C PHE A 190 -17.69 -16.75 3.55
N SER A 191 -18.17 -17.33 2.46
CA SER A 191 -17.98 -16.76 1.11
C SER A 191 -18.86 -15.52 0.87
N THR A 192 -20.00 -15.45 1.55
CA THR A 192 -20.94 -14.32 1.48
C THR A 192 -20.61 -13.21 2.47
N ALA A 193 -19.75 -13.46 3.46
CA ALA A 193 -19.32 -12.48 4.44
C ALA A 193 -18.78 -11.20 3.76
N GLY A 194 -19.37 -10.05 4.13
CA GLY A 194 -18.97 -8.74 3.62
C GLY A 194 -19.26 -8.46 2.14
N VAL A 195 -19.88 -9.39 1.38
CA VAL A 195 -20.17 -9.18 -0.05
C VAL A 195 -21.05 -7.95 -0.28
N GLU A 196 -22.10 -7.80 0.51
CA GLU A 196 -23.05 -6.69 0.36
C GLU A 196 -22.37 -5.33 0.52
N ILE A 197 -21.58 -5.14 1.58
CA ILE A 197 -20.89 -3.87 1.82
C ILE A 197 -19.76 -3.62 0.80
N LEU A 198 -19.03 -4.65 0.37
CA LEU A 198 -18.02 -4.51 -0.68
C LEU A 198 -18.66 -4.06 -1.99
N GLY A 199 -19.78 -4.67 -2.37
CA GLY A 199 -20.56 -4.28 -3.54
C GLY A 199 -21.12 -2.86 -3.43
N ALA A 200 -21.63 -2.47 -2.25
CA ALA A 200 -22.11 -1.12 -2.00
C ALA A 200 -20.99 -0.07 -2.11
N LEU A 201 -19.83 -0.31 -1.49
CA LEU A 201 -18.67 0.57 -1.58
C LEU A 201 -18.17 0.70 -3.03
N GLN A 202 -18.06 -0.42 -3.74
CA GLN A 202 -17.68 -0.42 -5.17
C GLN A 202 -18.68 0.38 -6.01
N ALA A 203 -19.99 0.21 -5.79
CA ALA A 203 -21.01 0.95 -6.51
C ALA A 203 -20.92 2.47 -6.26
N GLN A 204 -20.57 2.89 -5.05
CA GLN A 204 -20.35 4.31 -4.75
C GLN A 204 -19.11 4.86 -5.47
N LEU A 205 -18.00 4.11 -5.46
CA LEU A 205 -16.79 4.47 -6.20
C LEU A 205 -17.11 4.63 -7.70
N ASP A 206 -17.76 3.64 -8.30
CA ASP A 206 -18.09 3.65 -9.73
C ASP A 206 -19.06 4.77 -10.13
N ARG A 207 -20.04 5.09 -9.26
CA ARG A 207 -21.02 6.15 -9.50
C ARG A 207 -20.39 7.54 -9.47
N HIS A 208 -19.40 7.76 -8.61
CA HIS A 208 -18.85 9.09 -8.32
C HIS A 208 -17.41 9.29 -8.79
N LYS A 209 -16.90 8.39 -9.64
CA LYS A 209 -15.53 8.44 -10.19
C LYS A 209 -15.16 9.72 -10.94
N ASP A 210 -16.15 10.42 -11.49
CA ASP A 210 -15.97 11.65 -12.26
C ASP A 210 -16.27 12.90 -11.41
N THR A 211 -16.31 12.76 -10.07
CA THR A 211 -16.59 13.89 -9.17
C THR A 211 -15.54 14.99 -9.28
N THR A 212 -16.02 16.22 -9.26
CA THR A 212 -15.22 17.44 -9.09
C THR A 212 -15.41 18.06 -7.70
N ASN A 213 -16.21 17.43 -6.85
CA ASN A 213 -16.49 17.90 -5.50
C ASN A 213 -15.43 17.35 -4.55
N GLU A 214 -14.64 18.25 -3.96
CA GLU A 214 -13.56 17.91 -3.03
C GLU A 214 -14.05 17.11 -1.81
N THR A 215 -15.19 17.50 -1.22
CA THR A 215 -15.77 16.77 -0.08
C THR A 215 -16.21 15.36 -0.45
N GLU A 216 -16.76 15.20 -1.65
CA GLU A 216 -17.15 13.88 -2.17
C GLU A 216 -15.93 13.01 -2.43
N ALA A 217 -14.88 13.54 -3.04
CA ALA A 217 -13.63 12.82 -3.26
C ALA A 217 -12.96 12.37 -1.95
N THR A 218 -12.98 13.20 -0.89
CA THR A 218 -12.53 12.76 0.44
C THR A 218 -13.32 11.55 0.92
N ARG A 219 -14.66 11.59 0.81
CA ARG A 219 -15.52 10.45 1.21
C ARG A 219 -15.18 9.19 0.43
N LEU A 220 -15.00 9.29 -0.88
CA LEU A 220 -14.61 8.15 -1.73
C LEU A 220 -13.22 7.61 -1.39
N ALA A 221 -12.26 8.46 -1.00
CA ALA A 221 -10.94 8.02 -0.54
C ALA A 221 -11.07 7.17 0.73
N THR A 222 -11.94 7.61 1.63
CA THR A 222 -12.28 6.87 2.85
C THR A 222 -13.01 5.56 2.54
N TYR A 223 -13.85 5.50 1.50
CA TYR A 223 -14.46 4.23 1.06
C TYR A 223 -13.43 3.24 0.49
N CYS A 224 -12.40 3.71 -0.21
CA CYS A 224 -11.29 2.86 -0.64
C CYS A 224 -10.57 2.22 0.56
N TYR A 225 -10.40 3.00 1.64
CA TYR A 225 -9.89 2.49 2.89
C TYR A 225 -10.80 1.40 3.50
N TYR A 226 -12.12 1.63 3.61
CA TYR A 226 -13.05 0.61 4.14
C TYR A 226 -13.12 -0.64 3.28
N TYR A 227 -13.15 -0.48 1.96
CA TYR A 227 -13.12 -1.62 1.05
C TYR A 227 -11.87 -2.47 1.32
N SER A 228 -10.70 -1.83 1.43
CA SER A 228 -9.44 -2.52 1.71
C SER A 228 -9.51 -3.30 3.03
N MET A 229 -10.08 -2.72 4.08
CA MET A 229 -10.23 -3.39 5.37
C MET A 229 -11.17 -4.59 5.32
N ILE A 230 -12.37 -4.42 4.75
CA ILE A 230 -13.38 -5.49 4.68
C ILE A 230 -12.86 -6.64 3.82
N SER A 231 -12.30 -6.33 2.64
CA SER A 231 -11.76 -7.34 1.73
C SER A 231 -10.60 -8.09 2.38
N THR A 232 -9.73 -7.39 3.12
CA THR A 232 -8.67 -8.03 3.91
C THR A 232 -9.22 -9.02 4.94
N GLN A 233 -10.20 -8.60 5.75
CA GLN A 233 -10.81 -9.47 6.75
C GLN A 233 -11.44 -10.70 6.09
N LYS A 234 -12.11 -10.51 4.95
CA LYS A 234 -12.71 -11.60 4.18
C LYS A 234 -11.65 -12.58 3.70
N ARG A 235 -10.55 -12.08 3.13
CA ARG A 235 -9.42 -12.91 2.69
C ARG A 235 -8.81 -13.70 3.84
N LEU A 236 -8.69 -13.10 5.01
CA LEU A 236 -8.18 -13.78 6.21
C LEU A 236 -9.08 -14.95 6.62
N ILE A 237 -10.39 -14.71 6.72
CA ILE A 237 -11.39 -15.75 7.01
C ILE A 237 -11.28 -16.91 6.01
N LEU A 238 -11.30 -16.60 4.71
CA LEU A 238 -11.25 -17.61 3.66
C LEU A 238 -9.92 -18.37 3.62
N THR A 239 -8.81 -17.69 3.94
CA THR A 239 -7.49 -18.32 4.02
C THR A 239 -7.43 -19.31 5.18
N LEU A 240 -7.98 -18.94 6.35
CA LEU A 240 -8.09 -19.85 7.50
C LEU A 240 -9.03 -21.02 7.21
N GLN A 241 -10.16 -20.76 6.55
CA GLN A 241 -11.07 -21.80 6.12
C GLN A 241 -10.37 -22.78 5.17
N CYS A 242 -9.67 -22.29 4.15
CA CYS A 242 -8.88 -23.12 3.22
C CYS A 242 -7.90 -24.01 3.97
N ALA A 243 -7.22 -23.46 4.98
CA ALA A 243 -6.27 -24.20 5.77
C ALA A 243 -6.89 -25.35 6.56
N LEU A 244 -8.00 -25.09 7.25
CA LEU A 244 -8.71 -26.10 8.03
C LEU A 244 -9.28 -27.18 7.12
N LEU A 245 -9.87 -26.80 5.98
CA LEU A 245 -10.38 -27.74 4.98
C LEU A 245 -9.26 -28.64 4.45
N ARG A 246 -8.12 -28.07 4.08
CA ARG A 246 -6.96 -28.82 3.55
C ARG A 246 -6.37 -29.77 4.61
N ARG A 247 -6.30 -29.34 5.87
CA ARG A 247 -5.79 -30.16 6.98
C ARG A 247 -6.64 -31.40 7.25
N ASN A 248 -7.93 -31.32 6.92
CA ASN A 248 -8.91 -32.38 7.20
C ASN A 248 -9.33 -33.14 5.95
N ASP A 249 -8.47 -33.12 4.91
CA ASP A 249 -8.64 -33.83 3.64
C ASP A 249 -9.97 -33.49 2.92
N MET A 250 -10.51 -32.28 3.12
CA MET A 250 -11.75 -31.81 2.51
C MET A 250 -11.50 -31.15 1.15
N GLU A 251 -10.84 -31.87 0.25
CA GLU A 251 -10.21 -31.33 -0.97
C GLU A 251 -11.18 -30.62 -1.93
N ALA A 252 -12.36 -31.20 -2.18
CA ALA A 252 -13.33 -30.62 -3.10
C ALA A 252 -13.77 -29.21 -2.65
N ILE A 253 -13.97 -29.03 -1.34
CA ILE A 253 -14.41 -27.77 -0.75
C ILE A 253 -13.23 -26.80 -0.68
N TYR A 254 -12.05 -27.28 -0.28
CA TYR A 254 -10.82 -26.51 -0.32
C TYR A 254 -10.60 -25.88 -1.71
N HIS A 255 -10.70 -26.66 -2.79
CA HIS A 255 -10.51 -26.14 -4.14
C HIS A 255 -11.58 -25.11 -4.54
N GLY A 256 -12.83 -25.28 -4.09
CA GLY A 256 -13.88 -24.29 -4.30
C GLY A 256 -13.59 -22.95 -3.62
N VAL A 257 -13.27 -22.98 -2.32
CA VAL A 257 -12.95 -21.76 -1.54
C VAL A 257 -11.67 -21.11 -2.08
N ARG A 258 -10.64 -21.90 -2.42
CA ARG A 258 -9.39 -21.40 -2.97
C ARG A 258 -9.58 -20.74 -4.34
N SER A 259 -10.37 -21.36 -5.21
CA SER A 259 -10.69 -20.78 -6.53
C SER A 259 -11.43 -19.44 -6.38
N TYR A 260 -12.34 -19.34 -5.42
CA TYR A 260 -13.01 -18.07 -5.12
C TYR A 260 -12.02 -16.99 -4.64
N LEU A 261 -11.10 -17.34 -3.73
CA LEU A 261 -10.09 -16.42 -3.18
C LEU A 261 -9.10 -15.92 -4.25
N ASP A 262 -8.57 -16.84 -5.07
CA ASP A 262 -7.49 -16.57 -6.02
C ASP A 262 -7.98 -16.00 -7.34
N ASN A 263 -9.24 -16.24 -7.71
CA ASN A 263 -9.80 -15.76 -8.97
C ASN A 263 -10.89 -14.71 -8.74
N ALA A 264 -12.05 -15.12 -8.20
CA ALA A 264 -13.22 -14.24 -8.17
C ALA A 264 -13.00 -12.98 -7.31
N LEU A 265 -12.61 -13.17 -6.05
CA LEU A 265 -12.36 -12.05 -5.13
C LEU A 265 -11.15 -11.22 -5.57
N LEU A 266 -10.11 -11.87 -6.11
CA LEU A 266 -8.92 -11.19 -6.63
C LEU A 266 -9.25 -10.25 -7.79
N GLU A 267 -10.00 -10.73 -8.77
CA GLU A 267 -10.36 -9.92 -9.93
C GLU A 267 -11.34 -8.80 -9.57
N GLU A 268 -12.27 -9.03 -8.61
CA GLU A 268 -13.13 -7.98 -8.08
C GLU A 268 -12.32 -6.86 -7.39
N ASP A 269 -11.39 -7.23 -6.51
CA ASP A 269 -10.53 -6.27 -5.81
C ASP A 269 -9.66 -5.47 -6.79
N LYS A 270 -9.03 -6.16 -7.76
CA LYS A 270 -8.23 -5.52 -8.81
C LYS A 270 -9.06 -4.56 -9.65
N LYS A 271 -10.28 -4.95 -10.01
CA LYS A 271 -11.19 -4.10 -10.77
C LYS A 271 -11.53 -2.83 -9.99
N THR A 272 -11.84 -2.94 -8.71
CA THR A 272 -12.15 -1.78 -7.83
C THR A 272 -10.99 -0.80 -7.74
N PHE A 273 -9.75 -1.29 -7.64
CA PHE A 273 -8.56 -0.45 -7.50
C PHE A 273 -7.81 -0.16 -8.80
N LYS A 274 -8.37 -0.53 -9.95
CA LYS A 274 -7.72 -0.36 -11.26
C LYS A 274 -7.25 1.08 -11.49
N PHE A 275 -8.00 2.07 -11.00
CA PHE A 275 -7.64 3.49 -11.13
C PHE A 275 -6.36 3.89 -10.37
N LEU A 276 -6.03 3.22 -9.26
CA LEU A 276 -4.75 3.42 -8.57
C LEU A 276 -3.59 2.71 -9.28
N ILE A 277 -3.88 1.58 -9.94
CA ILE A 277 -2.89 0.69 -10.56
C ILE A 277 -2.44 1.22 -11.92
N ASP A 278 -3.41 1.58 -12.77
CA ASP A 278 -3.15 2.01 -14.15
C ASP A 278 -2.82 3.51 -14.26
N LEU A 279 -2.85 4.21 -13.12
CA LEU A 279 -2.86 5.67 -12.99
C LEU A 279 -4.11 6.29 -13.65
N PRO A 280 -4.68 7.34 -13.06
CA PRO A 280 -5.88 7.95 -13.61
C PRO A 280 -5.59 8.62 -14.96
N ASN A 281 -6.13 8.05 -16.04
CA ASN A 281 -6.21 8.71 -17.35
C ASN A 281 -7.38 9.71 -17.36
N ASN A 282 -7.08 10.94 -17.79
CA ASN A 282 -8.01 11.92 -18.38
C ASN A 282 -9.26 12.26 -17.55
N GLY A 283 -9.08 12.88 -16.38
CA GLY A 283 -10.18 13.55 -15.66
C GLY A 283 -11.11 12.63 -14.87
N LYS A 284 -10.97 11.31 -14.99
CA LYS A 284 -11.67 10.33 -14.15
C LYS A 284 -10.75 9.93 -13.00
N TRP A 285 -11.28 9.87 -11.79
CA TRP A 285 -10.58 9.47 -10.56
C TRP A 285 -9.41 10.36 -10.11
N TRP A 286 -8.98 11.38 -10.86
CA TRP A 286 -7.81 12.20 -10.48
C TRP A 286 -7.98 12.84 -9.10
N LEU A 287 -9.20 13.29 -8.78
CA LEU A 287 -9.49 13.91 -7.48
C LEU A 287 -9.43 12.84 -6.38
N LEU A 288 -10.05 11.67 -6.60
CA LEU A 288 -9.92 10.54 -5.66
C LEU A 288 -8.45 10.13 -5.45
N TYR A 289 -7.68 10.03 -6.54
CA TYR A 289 -6.26 9.69 -6.51
C TYR A 289 -5.45 10.70 -5.70
N ARG A 290 -5.66 12.01 -5.92
CA ARG A 290 -5.10 13.09 -5.10
C ARG A 290 -5.42 12.85 -3.63
N TYR A 291 -6.70 12.67 -3.29
CA TYR A 291 -7.16 12.60 -1.91
C TYR A 291 -6.66 11.35 -1.18
N ILE A 292 -6.55 10.21 -1.87
CA ILE A 292 -5.90 9.00 -1.33
C ILE A 292 -4.45 9.30 -0.95
N HIS A 293 -3.75 10.13 -1.72
CA HIS A 293 -2.35 10.45 -1.44
C HIS A 293 -2.17 11.60 -0.45
N THR A 294 -3.09 12.58 -0.39
CA THR A 294 -2.88 13.83 0.34
C THR A 294 -3.71 13.97 1.60
N GLU A 295 -4.96 13.50 1.58
CA GLU A 295 -5.91 13.74 2.68
C GLU A 295 -6.06 12.56 3.63
N LEU A 296 -5.92 11.32 3.13
CA LEU A 296 -5.91 10.16 4.03
C LEU A 296 -4.75 10.26 5.02
N GLU A 297 -4.94 9.76 6.23
CA GLU A 297 -3.85 9.67 7.19
C GLU A 297 -2.82 8.61 6.74
N ALA A 298 -1.57 8.75 7.19
CA ALA A 298 -0.51 7.77 6.83
C ALA A 298 -0.90 6.31 7.11
N PRO A 299 -1.56 6.00 8.24
CA PRO A 299 -1.98 4.63 8.51
C PRO A 299 -3.04 4.10 7.52
N GLN A 300 -4.03 4.92 7.16
CA GLN A 300 -5.05 4.56 6.17
C GLN A 300 -4.42 4.29 4.79
N ARG A 301 -3.49 5.16 4.37
CA ARG A 301 -2.72 4.95 3.14
C ARG A 301 -1.88 3.68 3.18
N SER A 302 -1.26 3.37 4.33
CA SER A 302 -0.49 2.14 4.52
C SER A 302 -1.37 0.90 4.34
N ILE A 303 -2.60 0.91 4.86
CA ILE A 303 -3.56 -0.19 4.70
C ILE A 303 -3.94 -0.38 3.23
N ILE A 304 -4.27 0.69 2.50
CA ILE A 304 -4.56 0.59 1.06
C ILE A 304 -3.33 0.04 0.31
N SER A 305 -2.14 0.59 0.57
CA SER A 305 -0.90 0.16 -0.08
C SER A 305 -0.59 -1.32 0.17
N ASN A 306 -0.72 -1.78 1.40
CA ASN A 306 -0.49 -3.19 1.74
C ASN A 306 -1.57 -4.09 1.16
N PHE A 307 -2.83 -3.65 1.14
CA PHE A 307 -3.90 -4.38 0.46
C PHE A 307 -3.61 -4.55 -1.03
N LEU A 308 -3.16 -3.50 -1.72
CA LEU A 308 -2.75 -3.60 -3.13
C LEU A 308 -1.67 -4.66 -3.33
N LYS A 309 -0.65 -4.70 -2.45
CA LYS A 309 0.40 -5.73 -2.50
C LYS A 309 -0.18 -7.14 -2.33
N VAL A 310 -1.13 -7.32 -1.40
CA VAL A 310 -1.81 -8.61 -1.17
C VAL A 310 -2.53 -9.10 -2.43
N ILE A 311 -3.14 -8.19 -3.20
CA ILE A 311 -3.82 -8.54 -4.46
C ILE A 311 -2.88 -8.56 -5.68
N GLY A 312 -1.56 -8.57 -5.45
CA GLY A 312 -0.55 -8.62 -6.51
C GLY A 312 -0.45 -7.35 -7.33
N CYS A 313 -0.84 -6.21 -6.75
CA CYS A 313 -0.83 -4.91 -7.39
C CYS A 313 0.17 -3.99 -6.70
N GLU A 314 0.82 -3.15 -7.49
CA GLU A 314 1.70 -2.12 -6.98
C GLU A 314 1.34 -0.79 -7.66
N ILE A 315 1.20 0.28 -6.86
CA ILE A 315 1.07 1.62 -7.43
C ILE A 315 2.42 1.94 -8.05
N LYS A 316 2.46 2.01 -9.38
CA LYS A 316 3.71 2.24 -10.12
C LYS A 316 4.38 3.53 -9.68
N GLY A 317 5.72 3.49 -9.64
CA GLY A 317 6.53 4.68 -9.43
C GLY A 317 6.67 5.14 -7.99
N GLN A 318 7.52 6.15 -7.80
CA GLN A 318 7.93 6.65 -6.50
C GLN A 318 7.31 8.04 -6.24
N LEU A 319 6.64 8.22 -5.10
CA LEU A 319 6.21 9.56 -4.65
C LEU A 319 7.41 10.38 -4.19
N CYS A 320 7.46 11.65 -4.59
CA CYS A 320 8.54 12.56 -4.23
C CYS A 320 8.14 14.04 -4.24
N PHE A 321 8.94 14.86 -3.58
CA PHE A 321 9.08 16.28 -3.92
C PHE A 321 10.27 16.48 -4.83
N LEU A 322 10.19 17.50 -5.68
CA LEU A 322 11.28 17.97 -6.53
C LEU A 322 11.70 19.33 -6.00
N TYR A 323 12.86 19.41 -5.36
CA TYR A 323 13.37 20.61 -4.72
C TYR A 323 14.58 21.15 -5.49
N ASN A 324 14.48 22.38 -5.99
CA ASN A 324 15.59 23.05 -6.66
C ASN A 324 16.54 23.61 -5.58
N GLU A 325 17.78 23.14 -5.57
CA GLU A 325 18.74 23.52 -4.52
C GLU A 325 19.23 24.96 -4.68
N TYR A 326 19.41 25.42 -5.92
CA TYR A 326 19.88 26.78 -6.20
C TYR A 326 18.86 27.84 -5.79
N MET A 327 17.59 27.62 -6.13
CA MET A 327 16.49 28.54 -5.80
C MET A 327 15.98 28.37 -4.37
N GLU A 328 16.36 27.27 -3.69
CA GLU A 328 15.84 26.83 -2.41
C GLU A 328 14.30 26.66 -2.40
N GLN A 329 13.75 26.10 -3.48
CA GLN A 329 12.30 26.08 -3.72
C GLN A 329 11.79 24.73 -4.21
N TYR A 330 10.55 24.40 -3.85
CA TYR A 330 9.87 23.22 -4.34
C TYR A 330 9.19 23.50 -5.67
N MET A 331 9.33 22.56 -6.61
CA MET A 331 8.46 22.49 -7.77
C MET A 331 7.01 22.30 -7.31
N PHE A 332 6.08 23.00 -7.93
CA PHE A 332 4.66 22.80 -7.65
C PHE A 332 3.80 23.04 -8.89
N THR A 333 2.65 22.38 -8.90
CA THR A 333 1.61 22.54 -9.90
C THR A 333 0.55 23.51 -9.35
N PRO A 334 0.38 24.72 -9.91
CA PRO A 334 -0.45 25.76 -9.31
C PRO A 334 -1.94 25.42 -9.32
N THR A 335 -2.62 25.71 -8.21
CA THR A 335 -4.09 25.54 -8.13
C THR A 335 -4.80 26.55 -9.01
N ASN A 336 -5.82 26.10 -9.76
CA ASN A 336 -6.65 26.96 -10.60
C ASN A 336 -7.30 28.09 -9.77
N GLY A 337 -6.94 29.33 -10.07
CA GLY A 337 -7.60 30.53 -9.55
C GLY A 337 -7.52 31.71 -10.51
N SER A 338 -6.38 31.91 -11.18
CA SER A 338 -6.24 32.95 -12.21
C SER A 338 -5.89 32.36 -13.57
N ALA A 339 -6.34 33.02 -14.63
CA ALA A 339 -5.96 32.71 -16.01
C ALA A 339 -4.43 32.78 -16.25
N GLU A 340 -3.69 33.34 -15.30
CA GLU A 340 -2.23 33.57 -15.36
C GLU A 340 -1.43 32.26 -15.26
N PHE A 341 -1.96 31.23 -14.60
CA PHE A 341 -1.24 29.95 -14.42
C PHE A 341 -1.53 28.93 -15.53
N ALA A 342 -2.67 29.06 -16.21
CA ALA A 342 -3.02 28.25 -17.36
C ALA A 342 -2.39 28.87 -18.62
N TRP A 343 -1.62 28.08 -19.37
CA TRP A 343 -1.20 28.54 -20.70
C TRP A 343 -2.38 28.49 -21.67
N ASP A 344 -3.16 27.41 -21.60
CA ASP A 344 -4.41 27.26 -22.30
C ASP A 344 -5.32 26.22 -21.61
N LYS A 345 -6.33 25.73 -22.33
CA LYS A 345 -7.26 24.70 -21.81
C LYS A 345 -6.57 23.36 -21.50
N LEU A 346 -5.47 23.04 -22.18
CA LEU A 346 -4.81 21.73 -22.12
C LEU A 346 -3.52 21.73 -21.29
N ARG A 347 -3.01 22.91 -20.94
CA ARG A 347 -1.64 23.06 -20.42
C ARG A 347 -1.61 24.02 -19.24
N ARG A 348 -0.86 23.63 -18.21
CA ARG A 348 -0.64 24.43 -17.01
C ARG A 348 0.86 24.62 -16.80
N ASN A 349 1.26 25.86 -16.51
CA ASN A 349 2.66 26.16 -16.23
C ASN A 349 3.09 25.47 -14.93
N ILE A 350 4.34 25.01 -14.90
CA ILE A 350 5.00 24.53 -13.69
C ILE A 350 5.90 25.63 -13.14
N PHE A 351 5.92 25.74 -11.81
CA PHE A 351 6.65 26.76 -11.10
C PHE A 351 7.45 26.18 -9.94
N THR A 352 8.35 26.98 -9.37
CA THR A 352 8.91 26.74 -8.05
C THR A 352 8.44 27.80 -7.06
N ALA A 353 8.27 27.39 -5.79
CA ALA A 353 7.92 28.27 -4.69
C ALA A 353 8.62 27.84 -3.40
N PRO A 354 8.86 28.79 -2.46
CA PRO A 354 9.22 28.46 -1.10
C PRO A 354 8.15 27.55 -0.46
N GLU A 355 8.55 26.78 0.54
CA GLU A 355 7.71 25.75 1.17
C GLU A 355 6.34 26.29 1.62
N GLU A 356 6.34 27.48 2.22
CA GLU A 356 5.19 28.15 2.83
C GLU A 356 4.14 28.65 1.82
N ARG A 357 4.51 28.79 0.55
CA ARG A 357 3.69 29.46 -0.47
C ARG A 357 2.87 28.52 -1.34
N SER A 358 2.98 27.21 -1.15
CA SER A 358 2.26 26.21 -1.93
C SER A 358 1.71 25.10 -1.04
N SER A 359 0.48 24.66 -1.35
CA SER A 359 -0.12 23.54 -0.62
C SER A 359 0.70 22.26 -0.83
N PHE A 360 0.67 21.39 0.17
CA PHE A 360 1.39 20.11 0.14
C PHE A 360 1.09 19.30 -1.13
N SER A 361 -0.19 19.16 -1.47
CA SER A 361 -0.65 18.36 -2.61
C SER A 361 -0.08 18.86 -3.94
N CYS A 362 0.06 20.18 -4.10
CA CYS A 362 0.59 20.80 -5.32
C CYS A 362 2.08 20.53 -5.55
N LYS A 363 2.83 20.25 -4.49
CA LYS A 363 4.27 19.93 -4.55
C LYS A 363 4.53 18.45 -4.78
N LEU A 364 3.52 17.60 -4.64
CA LEU A 364 3.68 16.16 -4.66
C LEU A 364 3.69 15.64 -6.10
N TYR A 365 4.76 14.94 -6.46
CA TYR A 365 4.95 14.29 -7.75
C TYR A 365 5.14 12.79 -7.60
N ARG A 366 5.02 12.08 -8.71
CA ARG A 366 5.32 10.67 -8.84
C ARG A 366 6.23 10.41 -10.04
N LEU A 367 7.35 9.75 -9.80
CA LEU A 367 8.27 9.28 -10.84
C LEU A 367 7.87 7.88 -11.28
N ILE A 368 7.46 7.70 -12.53
CA ILE A 368 6.93 6.45 -13.07
C ILE A 368 7.93 5.89 -14.09
N GLY A 369 8.41 4.66 -13.85
CA GLY A 369 9.43 4.03 -14.70
C GLY A 369 10.84 4.14 -14.13
N PRO A 370 11.85 3.59 -14.83
CA PRO A 370 13.25 3.66 -14.42
C PRO A 370 13.78 5.08 -14.51
N ARG A 371 14.74 5.45 -13.67
CA ARG A 371 15.22 6.85 -13.56
C ARG A 371 15.80 7.41 -14.86
N ASP A 372 16.41 6.58 -15.69
CA ASP A 372 16.96 6.97 -16.99
C ASP A 372 15.91 7.12 -18.10
N ASN A 373 14.65 6.75 -17.82
CA ASN A 373 13.53 6.88 -18.73
C ASN A 373 12.20 6.86 -17.96
N CYS A 374 11.95 7.93 -17.20
CA CYS A 374 10.77 8.06 -16.36
C CYS A 374 9.80 9.12 -16.86
N GLN A 375 8.56 9.03 -16.40
CA GLN A 375 7.58 10.09 -16.50
C GLN A 375 7.42 10.74 -15.12
N ILE A 376 7.15 12.04 -15.09
CA ILE A 376 6.89 12.78 -13.85
C ILE A 376 5.42 13.18 -13.85
N LEU A 377 4.64 12.66 -12.90
CA LEU A 377 3.20 12.92 -12.77
C LEU A 377 2.93 13.82 -11.57
N SER A 378 2.25 14.94 -11.78
CA SER A 378 1.69 15.76 -10.70
C SER A 378 0.58 15.00 -9.99
N VAL A 379 0.72 14.74 -8.68
CA VAL A 379 -0.31 14.01 -7.92
C VAL A 379 -1.58 14.86 -7.75
N HIS A 380 -1.42 16.18 -7.63
CA HIS A 380 -2.57 17.08 -7.41
C HIS A 380 -3.59 16.99 -8.53
N TYR A 381 -3.14 17.01 -9.79
CA TYR A 381 -4.04 16.99 -10.95
C TYR A 381 -4.02 15.67 -11.73
N SER A 382 -3.12 14.75 -11.39
CA SER A 382 -2.81 13.58 -12.23
C SER A 382 -2.44 13.97 -13.66
N GLU A 383 -1.56 14.97 -13.79
CA GLU A 383 -1.11 15.52 -15.07
C GLU A 383 0.39 15.25 -15.26
N TYR A 384 0.78 14.74 -16.42
CA TYR A 384 2.18 14.45 -16.74
C TYR A 384 2.95 15.73 -17.08
N LEU A 385 4.18 15.83 -16.58
CA LEU A 385 5.11 16.89 -16.96
C LEU A 385 5.69 16.63 -18.34
N TYR A 386 5.78 17.67 -19.15
CA TYR A 386 6.39 17.61 -20.47
C TYR A 386 6.95 18.96 -20.92
N ALA A 387 7.86 18.93 -21.89
CA ALA A 387 8.46 20.10 -22.51
C ALA A 387 8.12 20.14 -24.02
N PRO A 388 7.17 20.99 -24.45
CA PRO A 388 6.79 21.11 -25.85
C PRO A 388 7.78 21.92 -26.68
N ASP A 389 7.83 21.63 -27.99
CA ASP A 389 8.69 22.34 -28.93
C ASP A 389 8.33 23.82 -29.16
N TYR A 390 7.03 24.10 -29.19
CA TYR A 390 6.49 25.38 -29.67
C TYR A 390 6.37 26.45 -28.58
N ALA A 391 6.47 26.10 -27.29
CA ALA A 391 6.27 27.03 -26.18
C ALA A 391 7.60 27.42 -25.54
N THR A 392 8.40 28.11 -26.34
CA THR A 392 9.65 28.71 -25.90
C THR A 392 9.39 29.96 -25.06
N MET A 393 10.17 30.11 -23.99
CA MET A 393 10.27 31.39 -23.29
C MET A 393 11.10 32.39 -24.11
N ASP A 394 12.21 31.91 -24.69
CA ASP A 394 13.07 32.65 -25.61
C ASP A 394 13.87 31.69 -26.51
N SER A 395 14.89 32.19 -27.21
CA SER A 395 15.69 31.39 -28.13
C SER A 395 16.43 30.21 -27.48
N GLN A 396 16.69 30.27 -26.16
CA GLN A 396 17.49 29.28 -25.42
C GLN A 396 16.66 28.45 -24.44
N ARG A 397 15.41 28.83 -24.17
CA ARG A 397 14.63 28.31 -23.04
C ARG A 397 13.25 27.84 -23.45
N ARG A 398 12.85 26.64 -23.02
CA ARG A 398 11.47 26.13 -23.18
C ARG A 398 10.74 26.04 -21.85
N ARG A 399 9.43 26.21 -21.88
CA ARG A 399 8.59 26.05 -20.69
C ARG A 399 8.31 24.57 -20.42
N VAL A 400 8.28 24.21 -19.13
CA VAL A 400 7.74 22.93 -18.68
C VAL A 400 6.28 23.12 -18.26
N PHE A 401 5.43 22.21 -18.70
CA PHE A 401 4.01 22.22 -18.37
C PHE A 401 3.58 20.89 -17.77
N SER A 402 2.46 20.91 -17.05
CA SER A 402 1.66 19.70 -16.86
C SER A 402 0.57 19.59 -17.93
N TRP A 403 0.36 18.35 -18.40
CA TRP A 403 -0.53 18.00 -19.50
C TRP A 403 -1.90 17.58 -18.97
N ARG A 404 -2.90 18.44 -19.19
CA ARG A 404 -4.27 18.27 -18.69
C ARG A 404 -5.08 17.20 -19.42
N SER A 405 -4.62 16.76 -20.59
CA SER A 405 -5.33 15.72 -21.32
C SER A 405 -5.40 14.44 -20.50
N GLY A 406 -4.41 14.17 -19.63
CA GLY A 406 -4.28 12.96 -18.81
C GLY A 406 -3.59 11.78 -19.51
N GLU A 407 -3.49 11.82 -20.84
CA GLU A 407 -2.73 10.84 -21.63
C GLU A 407 -1.24 11.13 -21.53
N ASN A 408 -0.41 10.14 -21.86
CA ASN A 408 1.02 10.38 -22.00
C ASN A 408 1.26 11.43 -23.11
N PRO A 409 1.96 12.55 -22.84
CA PRO A 409 2.24 13.59 -23.84
C PRO A 409 3.28 13.17 -24.91
N GLY A 410 3.56 11.87 -25.05
CA GLY A 410 4.50 11.32 -26.03
C GLY A 410 5.95 11.40 -25.55
N SER A 411 6.91 11.40 -26.49
CA SER A 411 8.35 11.43 -26.18
C SER A 411 8.74 12.64 -25.32
N GLN A 412 8.07 13.78 -25.49
CA GLN A 412 8.29 15.02 -24.75
C GLN A 412 7.98 14.91 -23.24
N GLY A 413 7.27 13.85 -22.81
CA GLY A 413 6.95 13.56 -21.41
C GLY A 413 7.95 12.66 -20.69
N TYR A 414 9.03 12.24 -21.35
CA TYR A 414 10.03 11.36 -20.77
C TYR A 414 11.27 12.11 -20.31
N TRP A 415 11.73 11.73 -19.13
CA TRP A 415 12.76 12.40 -18.35
C TRP A 415 13.80 11.40 -17.87
N GLU A 416 15.06 11.79 -17.95
CA GLU A 416 16.15 11.14 -17.24
C GLU A 416 16.43 11.90 -15.94
N VAL A 417 16.64 11.14 -14.88
CA VAL A 417 16.85 11.59 -13.52
C VAL A 417 18.17 11.02 -13.01
N THR A 418 19.23 11.80 -13.07
CA THR A 418 20.60 11.35 -12.74
C THR A 418 21.34 12.44 -11.98
N ASN A 419 22.06 12.08 -10.91
CA ASN A 419 22.95 12.98 -10.16
C ASN A 419 22.28 14.32 -9.82
N ASP A 420 21.09 14.25 -9.23
CA ASP A 420 20.28 15.43 -8.85
C ASP A 420 20.00 16.38 -10.02
N ARG A 421 19.84 15.84 -11.23
CA ARG A 421 19.45 16.59 -12.43
C ARG A 421 18.30 15.87 -13.13
N ILE A 422 17.44 16.66 -13.76
CA ILE A 422 16.32 16.18 -14.54
C ILE A 422 16.53 16.64 -15.98
N ARG A 423 16.64 15.71 -16.93
CA ARG A 423 16.87 15.99 -18.36
C ARG A 423 15.70 15.49 -19.17
N ASN A 424 15.14 16.34 -20.05
CA ASN A 424 14.16 15.89 -21.02
C ASN A 424 14.87 15.03 -22.09
N ILE A 425 14.38 13.81 -22.31
CA ILE A 425 15.06 12.85 -23.20
C ILE A 425 14.89 13.24 -24.67
N ASP A 426 13.69 13.70 -25.05
CA ASP A 426 13.36 14.08 -26.43
C ASP A 426 14.23 15.25 -26.91
N HIS A 427 14.37 16.27 -26.07
CA HIS A 427 15.13 17.48 -26.43
C HIS A 427 16.60 17.43 -26.04
N ASN A 428 17.00 16.48 -25.19
CA ASN A 428 18.32 16.47 -24.55
C ASN A 428 18.63 17.77 -23.78
N GLU A 429 17.63 18.29 -23.06
CA GLU A 429 17.69 19.58 -22.35
C GLU A 429 17.52 19.39 -20.84
N TYR A 430 18.38 20.00 -20.03
CA TYR A 430 18.24 19.97 -18.57
C TYR A 430 17.14 20.92 -18.10
N MET A 431 16.37 20.47 -17.11
CA MET A 431 15.36 21.24 -16.41
C MET A 431 16.02 22.17 -15.39
N TYR A 432 15.59 23.42 -15.32
CA TYR A 432 16.05 24.41 -14.35
C TYR A 432 14.89 25.26 -13.85
N SER A 433 15.13 25.98 -12.75
CA SER A 433 14.28 27.07 -12.28
C SER A 433 15.03 28.38 -12.44
N THR A 434 14.33 29.48 -12.77
CA THR A 434 14.97 30.79 -12.99
C THR A 434 14.51 31.84 -12.02
N ASP A 435 15.35 32.85 -11.82
CA ASP A 435 14.98 34.13 -11.20
C ASP A 435 13.89 34.92 -11.96
N HIS A 436 13.53 34.51 -13.18
CA HIS A 436 12.42 35.09 -13.93
C HIS A 436 11.09 34.79 -13.25
N LYS A 437 10.60 35.78 -12.50
CA LYS A 437 9.38 35.68 -11.69
C LYS A 437 8.16 36.13 -12.49
N ALA A 438 7.15 35.26 -12.58
CA ALA A 438 5.77 35.65 -12.84
C ALA A 438 5.03 35.65 -11.49
N ASP A 439 4.49 36.81 -11.07
CA ASP A 439 3.68 36.93 -9.85
C ASP A 439 4.31 36.33 -8.58
N ASN A 440 5.63 36.52 -8.43
CA ASN A 440 6.48 36.01 -7.34
C ASN A 440 6.83 34.51 -7.39
N TYR A 441 6.50 33.81 -8.47
CA TYR A 441 6.86 32.42 -8.70
C TYR A 441 7.87 32.29 -9.84
N ALA A 442 8.86 31.43 -9.67
CA ALA A 442 9.85 31.14 -10.69
C ALA A 442 9.33 30.08 -11.65
N HIS A 443 9.46 30.29 -12.95
CA HIS A 443 9.09 29.29 -13.95
C HIS A 443 10.06 28.10 -13.92
N VAL A 444 9.52 26.90 -14.16
CA VAL A 444 10.32 25.72 -14.50
C VAL A 444 10.44 25.60 -16.01
N LEU A 445 11.67 25.47 -16.48
CA LEU A 445 12.04 25.56 -17.88
C LEU A 445 13.08 24.47 -18.25
N THR A 446 13.36 24.27 -19.55
CA THR A 446 14.45 23.41 -20.07
C THR A 446 15.44 24.16 -20.97
N TRP A 447 16.72 23.76 -20.96
CA TRP A 447 17.85 24.54 -21.51
C TRP A 447 18.33 23.96 -22.83
N ARG A 448 18.08 24.66 -23.93
CA ARG A 448 18.38 24.22 -25.31
C ARG A 448 19.83 23.87 -25.57
N PRO A 449 20.83 24.61 -25.05
CA PRO A 449 22.23 24.22 -25.21
C PRO A 449 22.58 22.86 -24.58
N GLY A 450 21.71 22.29 -23.73
CA GLY A 450 21.90 20.94 -23.18
C GLY A 450 22.99 20.84 -22.11
N THR A 451 23.65 21.95 -21.76
CA THR A 451 24.60 22.01 -20.64
C THR A 451 23.86 22.25 -19.34
N ALA A 452 24.14 21.45 -18.31
CA ALA A 452 23.63 21.72 -16.96
C ALA A 452 24.48 22.78 -16.26
N ASP A 453 23.83 23.72 -15.58
CA ASP A 453 24.44 24.69 -14.65
C ASP A 453 23.93 24.44 -13.22
N ASN A 454 24.31 25.26 -12.26
CA ASN A 454 23.91 25.16 -10.85
C ASN A 454 22.39 25.24 -10.66
N ASP A 455 21.69 26.01 -11.49
CA ASP A 455 20.24 26.20 -11.46
C ASP A 455 19.46 24.94 -11.88
N ALA A 456 20.16 23.92 -12.42
CA ALA A 456 19.62 22.63 -12.82
C ALA A 456 19.76 21.54 -11.75
N VAL A 457 20.17 21.88 -10.53
CA VAL A 457 20.28 20.93 -9.41
C VAL A 457 18.93 20.77 -8.72
N TRP A 458 18.36 19.57 -8.86
CA TRP A 458 17.09 19.12 -8.32
C TRP A 458 17.29 17.94 -7.37
N ARG A 459 17.11 18.20 -6.08
CA ARG A 459 17.02 17.15 -5.07
C ARG A 459 15.68 16.46 -5.15
N ILE A 460 15.70 15.14 -5.31
CA ILE A 460 14.50 14.31 -5.33
C ILE A 460 14.29 13.74 -3.95
N MET A 461 13.25 14.21 -3.28
CA MET A 461 12.97 13.89 -1.89
C MET A 461 11.87 12.82 -1.82
N PRO A 462 12.19 11.54 -1.55
CA PRO A 462 11.20 10.49 -1.48
C PRO A 462 10.16 10.76 -0.39
N VAL A 463 8.88 10.53 -0.69
CA VAL A 463 7.80 10.55 0.30
C VAL A 463 7.47 9.11 0.67
N SER A 464 7.62 8.78 1.96
CA SER A 464 7.17 7.48 2.46
C SER A 464 5.70 7.54 2.85
N PHE A 465 4.95 6.51 2.45
CA PHE A 465 3.56 6.32 2.86
C PHE A 465 3.39 6.15 4.38
N GLU A 466 4.45 5.76 5.10
CA GLU A 466 4.42 5.44 6.52
C GLU A 466 4.56 6.67 7.43
N LYS A 467 4.95 7.82 6.88
CA LYS A 467 5.11 9.05 7.65
C LYS A 467 4.00 10.03 7.25
N SER A 468 3.29 10.57 8.24
CA SER A 468 2.28 11.60 7.98
C SER A 468 2.95 12.80 7.30
N PRO A 469 2.44 13.29 6.16
CA PRO A 469 2.95 14.50 5.52
C PRO A 469 2.86 15.73 6.42
N LEU A 470 1.95 15.73 7.40
CA LEU A 470 1.85 16.76 8.45
C LEU A 470 3.01 16.70 9.47
N ASN A 471 3.73 15.58 9.56
CA ASN A 471 4.92 15.44 10.43
C ASN A 471 6.24 15.76 9.72
N TYR A 472 6.23 15.89 8.38
CA TYR A 472 7.41 16.27 7.60
C TYR A 472 7.81 17.74 7.84
N THR A 473 6.85 18.60 8.20
CA THR A 473 7.02 20.05 8.33
C THR A 473 7.71 20.51 9.62
N ALA A 474 8.01 19.67 10.60
CA ALA A 474 8.70 20.13 11.83
C ALA A 474 10.13 19.61 11.96
N LYS A 475 10.34 18.32 11.72
CA LYS A 475 11.63 17.66 11.98
C LYS A 475 12.60 17.75 10.81
N GLN A 476 12.11 17.66 9.57
CA GLN A 476 12.97 17.83 8.39
C GLN A 476 13.33 19.30 8.13
N ILE A 477 12.58 20.26 8.66
CA ILE A 477 12.97 21.67 8.70
C ILE A 477 14.24 21.87 9.55
N ALA A 478 14.37 21.16 10.67
CA ALA A 478 15.57 21.20 11.49
C ALA A 478 16.78 20.54 10.80
N ASP A 479 16.55 19.40 10.13
CA ASP A 479 17.62 18.62 9.51
C ASP A 479 18.05 19.17 8.13
N ALA A 480 17.14 19.78 7.36
CA ALA A 480 17.44 20.42 6.08
C ALA A 480 17.97 21.87 6.23
N GLY A 481 17.57 22.58 7.29
CA GLY A 481 18.10 23.91 7.63
C GLY A 481 19.42 23.91 8.40
N GLY A 482 19.91 22.74 8.82
CA GLY A 482 21.10 22.59 9.69
C GLY A 482 22.46 22.83 9.02
N LEU A 483 22.53 22.95 7.70
CA LEU A 483 23.79 23.15 6.96
C LEU A 483 24.05 24.60 6.51
N ALA A 484 23.10 25.53 6.73
CA ALA A 484 23.27 26.95 6.39
C ALA A 484 23.87 27.80 7.54
N LYS A 485 24.22 27.20 8.69
CA LYS A 485 24.75 27.91 9.87
C LYS A 485 26.22 27.64 10.22
N ALA A 486 27.02 27.27 9.22
CA ALA A 486 28.46 27.09 9.38
C ALA A 486 29.34 28.16 8.67
N PHE A 487 28.76 29.27 8.18
CA PHE A 487 29.55 30.40 7.68
C PHE A 487 29.04 31.77 8.19
N HIS A 488 29.92 32.41 8.97
CA HIS A 488 30.06 33.86 9.24
C HIS A 488 28.89 34.65 9.86
N LEU A 489 28.80 34.63 11.20
CA LEU A 489 29.01 35.75 12.15
C LEU A 489 28.44 35.42 13.53
#